data_AF-A0A936H9L0-F1
#
_entry.id   AF-A0A936H9L0-F1
#
_cell.length_a   1.000
_cell.length_b   1.000
_cell.length_c   1.000
_cell.angle_alpha   90.00
_cell.angle_beta   90.00
_cell.angle_gamma   90.00
#
_symmetry.space_group_name_H-M   'P 1'
#
loop_
_entity.id
_entity.type
_entity.pdbx_description
1 polymer ?
#
loop_
_entity_poly.entity_id
_entity_poly.type
_entity_poly.pdbx_seq_one_letter_code
_entity_poly.pdbx_strand_id
1 'polypeptide(L)'
;MKPQTLLALLDWVRANLTRDICPFRLVATAHFSPPTPTPTVKGTLPMALTLQVTQQFPIEIQPVDARGNPAAVDGAPAWSVSDETLLTVDPADDGLSAVVSAVGPVGSAQVTVRADARMGAEVREIVGTLDVSLVAAEAATLRLVPGVPTEIEATPTPEPVPEPTPDPANTPIPDPNAPPADPTAPAVL
;
A
#
# COMPACT_ATOMS: atom_id res chain seq x y z
N MET A 1 38.69 3.47 -15.91
CA MET A 1 37.41 4.18 -16.15
C MET A 1 36.30 3.16 -16.15
N LYS A 2 35.25 3.31 -15.31
CA LYS A 2 34.09 2.41 -15.29
C LYS A 2 33.21 2.70 -16.52
N PRO A 3 32.77 1.70 -17.30
CA PRO A 3 31.98 1.92 -18.51
C PRO A 3 30.55 2.38 -18.15
N GLN A 4 30.09 3.44 -18.82
CA GLN A 4 28.79 4.08 -18.57
C GLN A 4 27.63 3.48 -19.38
N THR A 5 27.90 2.47 -20.22
CA THR A 5 26.89 1.80 -21.04
C THR A 5 27.08 0.29 -21.04
N LEU A 6 25.97 -0.45 -21.09
CA LEU A 6 25.93 -1.92 -21.03
C LEU A 6 26.75 -2.57 -22.16
N LEU A 7 26.69 -2.00 -23.36
CA LEU A 7 27.47 -2.46 -24.52
C LEU A 7 28.98 -2.29 -24.29
N ALA A 8 29.41 -1.17 -23.72
CA ALA A 8 30.82 -0.94 -23.40
C ALA A 8 31.32 -1.86 -22.26
N LEU A 9 30.44 -2.23 -21.32
CA LEU A 9 30.75 -3.23 -20.31
C LEU A 9 30.89 -4.63 -20.93
N LEU A 10 30.00 -5.03 -21.84
CA LEU A 10 30.09 -6.32 -22.52
C LEU A 10 31.33 -6.43 -23.42
N ASP A 11 31.68 -5.37 -24.15
CA ASP A 11 32.87 -5.36 -24.99
C ASP A 11 34.16 -5.35 -24.16
N TRP A 12 34.18 -4.63 -23.03
CA TRP A 12 35.31 -4.70 -22.09
C TRP A 12 35.46 -6.11 -21.48
N VAL A 13 34.35 -6.72 -21.04
CA VAL A 13 34.34 -8.08 -20.47
C VAL A 13 34.82 -9.11 -21.51
N ARG A 14 34.39 -9.00 -22.78
CA ARG A 14 34.87 -9.86 -23.87
C ARG A 14 36.35 -9.67 -24.19
N ALA A 15 36.83 -8.43 -24.17
CA ALA A 15 38.23 -8.12 -24.49
C ALA A 15 39.21 -8.54 -23.39
N ASN A 16 38.76 -8.58 -22.13
CA ASN A 16 39.62 -8.87 -20.97
C ASN A 16 39.50 -10.33 -20.46
N LEU A 17 38.62 -11.14 -21.05
CA LEU A 17 38.44 -12.58 -20.76
C LEU A 17 38.74 -13.41 -22.00
N THR A 18 39.99 -13.42 -22.45
CA THR A 18 40.47 -14.51 -23.30
C THR A 18 41.64 -15.22 -22.66
N ARG A 19 41.36 -16.48 -22.31
CA ARG A 19 42.26 -17.63 -22.10
C ARG A 19 43.15 -17.56 -20.87
N ASP A 20 42.73 -18.25 -19.82
CA ASP A 20 43.28 -19.57 -19.52
C ASP A 20 42.50 -20.21 -18.35
N ILE A 21 42.27 -21.52 -18.48
CA ILE A 21 41.77 -22.45 -17.44
C ILE A 21 40.23 -22.57 -17.31
N CYS A 22 39.76 -23.77 -17.70
CA CYS A 22 38.49 -24.43 -17.40
C CYS A 22 37.21 -24.03 -18.17
N PRO A 23 36.35 -25.01 -18.54
CA PRO A 23 35.03 -24.76 -19.10
C PRO A 23 34.07 -24.36 -17.96
N PHE A 24 34.14 -23.12 -17.49
CA PHE A 24 33.13 -22.60 -16.57
C PHE A 24 32.11 -21.74 -17.33
N ARG A 25 30.83 -22.00 -17.04
CA ARG A 25 29.70 -21.25 -17.57
C ARG A 25 29.54 -19.99 -16.73
N LEU A 26 29.85 -18.83 -17.31
CA LEU A 26 29.67 -17.54 -16.64
C LEU A 26 28.18 -17.17 -16.70
N VAL A 27 27.48 -17.31 -15.58
CA VAL A 27 26.08 -16.87 -15.42
C VAL A 27 26.12 -15.48 -14.80
N ALA A 28 25.91 -14.46 -15.63
CA ALA A 28 25.75 -13.09 -15.15
C ALA A 28 24.27 -12.87 -14.79
N THR A 29 23.96 -12.82 -13.49
CA THR A 29 22.63 -12.44 -13.01
C THR A 29 22.60 -10.93 -12.86
N ALA A 30 21.97 -10.23 -13.81
CA ALA A 30 21.73 -8.80 -13.71
C ALA A 30 20.58 -8.55 -12.71
N HIS A 31 20.89 -7.91 -11.59
CA HIS A 31 19.88 -7.36 -10.70
C HIS A 31 19.44 -6.00 -11.23
N PHE A 32 18.29 -5.95 -11.88
CA PHE A 32 17.61 -4.70 -12.19
C PHE A 32 16.85 -4.26 -10.93
N SER A 33 17.34 -3.22 -10.25
CA SER A 33 16.49 -2.44 -9.34
C SER A 33 15.36 -1.84 -10.20
N PRO A 34 14.07 -1.96 -9.83
CA PRO A 34 13.02 -1.41 -10.67
C PRO A 34 13.19 0.12 -10.70
N PRO A 35 13.52 0.76 -11.83
CA PRO A 35 13.10 2.14 -11.98
C PRO A 35 11.57 2.09 -11.96
N THR A 36 10.97 3.01 -11.23
CA THR A 36 9.54 3.32 -11.19
C THR A 36 8.78 2.75 -12.40
N PRO A 37 7.69 1.98 -12.23
CA PRO A 37 6.87 1.65 -13.37
C PRO A 37 6.23 2.95 -13.84
N THR A 38 6.87 3.65 -14.77
CA THR A 38 6.11 4.38 -15.78
C THR A 38 5.41 3.28 -16.56
N PRO A 39 4.09 3.12 -16.45
CA PRO A 39 3.39 2.20 -17.34
C PRO A 39 3.48 2.80 -18.75
N THR A 40 4.57 2.52 -19.47
CA THR A 40 4.59 2.72 -20.91
C THR A 40 3.69 1.64 -21.50
N VAL A 41 2.40 1.96 -21.62
CA VAL A 41 1.46 1.13 -22.37
C VAL A 41 1.81 1.28 -23.85
N LYS A 42 2.73 0.43 -24.32
CA LYS A 42 2.94 0.23 -25.75
C LYS A 42 1.80 -0.62 -26.29
N GLY A 43 0.84 0.04 -26.94
CA GLY A 43 -0.19 -0.59 -27.74
C GLY A 43 -1.38 -1.06 -26.92
N THR A 44 -2.55 -0.48 -27.23
CA THR A 44 -3.85 -0.71 -26.57
C THR A 44 -3.89 -0.10 -25.17
N LEU A 45 -4.37 1.14 -25.08
CA LEU A 45 -4.75 1.74 -23.80
C LEU A 45 -5.65 0.74 -23.07
N PRO A 46 -5.30 0.26 -21.86
CA PRO A 46 -6.22 -0.54 -21.09
C PRO A 46 -7.48 0.30 -20.91
N MET A 47 -8.66 -0.25 -21.23
CA MET A 47 -9.91 0.51 -21.14
C MET A 47 -10.18 0.98 -19.70
N ALA A 48 -9.49 0.42 -18.71
CA ALA A 48 -9.47 0.85 -17.33
C ALA A 48 -8.04 0.94 -16.75
N LEU A 49 -7.72 2.06 -16.10
CA LEU A 49 -6.47 2.31 -15.37
C LEU A 49 -6.75 2.57 -13.88
N THR A 50 -5.96 1.98 -12.99
CA THR A 50 -6.04 2.30 -11.55
C THR A 50 -4.93 3.29 -11.17
N LEU A 51 -5.31 4.40 -10.53
CA LEU A 51 -4.42 5.50 -10.14
C LEU A 51 -4.59 5.79 -8.63
N GLN A 52 -3.51 6.06 -7.91
CA GLN A 52 -3.64 6.54 -6.53
C GLN A 52 -4.04 8.02 -6.50
N VAL A 53 -4.76 8.45 -5.46
CA VAL A 53 -5.18 9.86 -5.27
C VAL A 53 -4.03 10.89 -5.21
N THR A 54 -2.78 10.43 -5.11
CA THR A 54 -1.56 11.28 -5.08
C THR A 54 -0.74 11.21 -6.38
N GLN A 55 -1.21 10.47 -7.38
CA GLN A 55 -0.46 10.22 -8.61
C GLN A 55 -1.03 11.01 -9.80
N GLN A 56 -0.16 11.24 -10.78
CA GLN A 56 -0.50 11.76 -12.10
C GLN A 56 0.10 10.83 -13.15
N PHE A 57 -0.49 10.80 -14.34
CA PHE A 57 0.07 10.04 -15.46
C PHE A 57 -0.03 10.84 -16.77
N PRO A 58 1.01 10.77 -17.62
CA PRO A 58 0.92 11.29 -18.98
C PRO A 58 0.11 10.32 -19.85
N ILE A 59 -0.75 10.87 -20.70
CA ILE A 59 -1.46 10.16 -21.75
C ILE A 59 -1.11 10.77 -23.11
N GLU A 60 -0.93 9.91 -24.12
CA GLU A 60 -0.68 10.29 -25.50
C GLU A 60 -1.69 9.55 -26.38
N ILE A 61 -2.29 10.23 -27.35
CA ILE A 61 -3.11 9.59 -28.37
C ILE A 61 -2.28 9.29 -29.62
N GLN A 62 -2.47 8.09 -30.17
CA GLN A 62 -1.86 7.67 -31.42
C GLN A 62 -2.99 7.33 -32.40
N PRO A 63 -3.46 8.31 -33.19
CA PRO A 63 -4.52 8.06 -34.14
C PRO A 63 -4.04 7.10 -35.22
N VAL A 64 -4.84 6.08 -35.50
CA VAL A 64 -4.56 5.07 -36.54
C VAL A 64 -5.71 5.00 -37.52
N ASP A 65 -5.39 4.70 -38.78
CA ASP A 65 -6.38 4.42 -39.82
C ASP A 65 -7.02 3.03 -39.61
N ALA A 66 -8.04 2.72 -40.43
CA ALA A 66 -8.72 1.42 -40.39
C ALA A 66 -7.81 0.21 -40.71
N ARG A 67 -6.58 0.45 -41.18
CA ARG A 67 -5.57 -0.56 -41.51
C ARG A 67 -4.45 -0.62 -40.46
N GLY A 68 -4.53 0.18 -39.39
CA GLY A 68 -3.57 0.23 -38.30
C GLY A 68 -2.33 1.10 -38.58
N ASN A 69 -2.32 1.91 -39.64
CA ASN A 69 -1.22 2.84 -39.90
C ASN A 69 -1.45 4.15 -39.14
N PRO A 70 -0.39 4.83 -38.67
CA PRO A 70 -0.52 6.13 -38.03
C PRO A 70 -1.15 7.15 -38.99
N ALA A 71 -2.16 7.88 -38.51
CA ALA A 71 -2.87 8.91 -39.25
C ALA A 71 -2.84 10.23 -38.48
N ALA A 72 -2.76 11.35 -39.20
CA ALA A 72 -2.88 12.67 -38.60
C ALA A 72 -4.36 13.02 -38.38
N VAL A 73 -4.65 13.72 -37.28
CA VAL A 73 -5.95 14.35 -37.00
C VAL A 73 -5.93 15.80 -37.45
N ASP A 74 -7.10 16.33 -37.83
CA ASP A 74 -7.25 17.73 -38.22
C ASP A 74 -7.69 18.57 -37.00
N GLY A 75 -6.95 19.65 -36.70
CA GLY A 75 -7.16 20.48 -35.52
C GLY A 75 -6.67 19.90 -34.19
N ALA A 76 -6.88 20.67 -33.11
CA ALA A 76 -6.52 20.27 -31.76
C ALA A 76 -7.61 19.37 -31.15
N PRO A 77 -7.26 18.19 -30.61
CA PRO A 77 -8.20 17.32 -29.91
C PRO A 77 -8.85 18.02 -28.70
N ALA A 78 -10.15 17.79 -28.52
CA ALA A 78 -10.88 18.26 -27.36
C ALA A 78 -10.85 17.19 -26.26
N TRP A 79 -10.27 17.54 -25.11
CA TRP A 79 -10.18 16.69 -23.92
C TRP A 79 -11.27 17.08 -22.92
N SER A 80 -11.86 16.08 -22.27
CA SER A 80 -12.89 16.27 -21.24
C SER A 80 -12.84 15.17 -20.20
N VAL A 81 -13.31 15.47 -19.00
CA VAL A 81 -13.38 14.55 -17.87
C VAL A 81 -14.82 14.49 -17.38
N SER A 82 -15.29 13.30 -16.98
CA SER A 82 -16.66 13.12 -16.50
C SER A 82 -16.93 13.84 -15.17
N ASP A 83 -15.91 13.96 -14.32
CA ASP A 83 -15.98 14.60 -13.01
C ASP A 83 -14.67 15.35 -12.68
N GLU A 84 -14.72 16.68 -12.78
CA GLU A 84 -13.60 17.59 -12.50
C GLU A 84 -13.26 17.66 -10.99
N THR A 85 -14.13 17.17 -10.11
CA THR A 85 -13.84 17.11 -8.67
C THR A 85 -12.92 15.95 -8.32
N LEU A 86 -12.83 14.94 -9.21
CA LEU A 86 -12.02 13.74 -9.04
C LEU A 86 -10.71 13.80 -9.82
N LEU A 87 -10.79 14.22 -11.09
CA LEU A 87 -9.66 14.25 -12.01
C LEU A 87 -9.58 15.59 -12.75
N THR A 88 -8.35 16.03 -13.02
CA THR A 88 -8.09 17.13 -13.95
C THR A 88 -7.30 16.63 -15.14
N VAL A 89 -7.56 17.21 -16.32
CA VAL A 89 -6.80 16.93 -17.54
C VAL A 89 -6.20 18.25 -18.03
N ASP A 90 -4.88 18.25 -18.20
CA ASP A 90 -4.12 19.37 -18.74
C ASP A 90 -3.54 18.96 -20.10
N PRO A 91 -4.17 19.35 -21.22
CA PRO A 91 -3.63 19.09 -22.56
C PRO A 91 -2.32 19.84 -22.76
N ALA A 92 -1.35 19.19 -23.42
CA ALA A 92 -0.11 19.84 -23.83
C ALA A 92 -0.31 20.70 -25.10
N ASP A 93 0.68 21.55 -25.41
CA ASP A 93 0.64 22.45 -26.57
C ASP A 93 0.54 21.70 -27.92
N ASP A 94 0.92 20.42 -27.94
CA ASP A 94 0.80 19.55 -29.11
C ASP A 94 -0.64 19.07 -29.36
N GLY A 95 -1.55 19.20 -28.38
CA GLY A 95 -2.93 18.71 -28.39
C GLY A 95 -3.09 17.19 -28.37
N LEU A 96 -2.03 16.44 -28.68
CA LEU A 96 -2.00 14.96 -28.76
C LEU A 96 -1.59 14.32 -27.44
N SER A 97 -0.94 15.07 -26.55
CA SER A 97 -0.56 14.64 -25.22
C SER A 97 -1.38 15.39 -24.17
N ALA A 98 -1.69 14.73 -23.06
CA ALA A 98 -2.28 15.37 -21.89
C ALA A 98 -1.71 14.77 -20.61
N VAL A 99 -1.73 15.54 -19.52
CA VAL A 99 -1.42 15.03 -18.19
C VAL A 99 -2.72 14.94 -17.41
N VAL A 100 -3.02 13.74 -16.91
CA VAL A 100 -4.17 13.50 -16.06
C VAL A 100 -3.69 13.40 -14.61
N SER A 101 -4.28 14.22 -13.75
CA SER A 101 -3.90 14.33 -12.34
C SER A 101 -5.08 13.99 -11.43
N ALA A 102 -4.81 13.22 -10.39
CA ALA A 102 -5.77 12.99 -9.32
C ALA A 102 -5.88 14.22 -8.42
N VAL A 103 -7.11 14.71 -8.21
CA VAL A 103 -7.38 15.90 -7.36
C VAL A 103 -8.34 15.55 -6.22
N GLY A 104 -9.28 14.65 -6.47
CA GLY A 104 -10.35 14.32 -5.52
C GLY A 104 -10.10 13.09 -4.64
N PRO A 105 -11.11 12.73 -3.84
CA PRO A 105 -11.11 11.49 -3.05
C PRO A 105 -11.16 10.25 -3.96
N VAL A 106 -11.16 9.08 -3.32
CA VAL A 106 -11.37 7.79 -4.02
C VAL A 106 -12.69 7.80 -4.81
N GLY A 107 -12.67 7.25 -6.02
CA GLY A 107 -13.79 7.34 -6.95
C GLY A 107 -13.43 6.78 -8.32
N SER A 108 -14.34 6.93 -9.28
CA SER A 108 -14.09 6.55 -10.68
C SER A 108 -14.52 7.69 -11.58
N ALA A 109 -13.68 8.02 -12.56
CA ALA A 109 -13.98 9.04 -13.56
C ALA A 109 -13.48 8.58 -14.93
N GLN A 110 -14.09 9.11 -15.98
CA GLN A 110 -13.78 8.78 -17.37
C GLN A 110 -13.16 10.00 -18.06
N VAL A 111 -12.05 9.78 -18.74
CA VAL A 111 -11.41 10.78 -19.62
C VAL A 111 -11.88 10.50 -21.04
N THR A 112 -12.40 11.53 -21.72
CA THR A 112 -12.88 11.44 -23.10
C THR A 112 -12.11 12.42 -23.97
N VAL A 113 -11.58 11.92 -25.08
CA VAL A 113 -10.91 12.72 -26.11
C VAL A 113 -11.68 12.63 -27.42
N ARG A 114 -11.87 13.78 -28.07
CA ARG A 114 -12.59 13.92 -29.35
C ARG A 114 -11.65 14.58 -30.35
N ALA A 115 -11.47 13.96 -31.52
CA ALA A 115 -10.61 14.50 -32.58
C ALA A 115 -11.24 14.29 -33.95
N ASP A 116 -10.90 15.13 -34.93
CA ASP A 116 -11.32 14.94 -36.31
C ASP A 116 -10.34 14.01 -37.04
N ALA A 117 -10.81 12.83 -37.45
CA ALA A 117 -10.01 11.84 -38.15
C ALA A 117 -9.89 12.11 -39.66
N ARG A 118 -10.56 13.14 -40.20
CA ARG A 118 -10.53 13.45 -41.63
C ARG A 118 -9.89 14.80 -41.86
N MET A 119 -8.80 14.82 -42.62
CA MET A 119 -8.23 16.06 -43.13
C MET A 119 -9.14 16.65 -44.22
N GLY A 120 -9.63 17.88 -44.02
CA GLY A 120 -10.43 18.62 -45.00
C GLY A 120 -11.81 19.09 -44.48
N ALA A 121 -12.68 19.50 -45.40
CA ALA A 121 -13.97 20.13 -45.05
C ALA A 121 -15.02 19.15 -44.47
N GLU A 122 -14.81 17.84 -44.61
CA GLU A 122 -15.69 16.82 -44.05
C GLU A 122 -15.19 16.42 -42.67
N VAL A 123 -15.93 16.78 -41.63
CA VAL A 123 -15.60 16.44 -40.24
C VAL A 123 -16.01 15.01 -39.94
N ARG A 124 -15.06 14.17 -39.52
CA ARG A 124 -15.34 12.83 -39.01
C ARG A 124 -14.74 12.66 -37.62
N GLU A 125 -15.57 12.92 -36.63
CA GLU A 125 -15.17 12.81 -35.23
C GLU A 125 -14.89 11.35 -34.83
N ILE A 126 -13.74 11.15 -34.19
CA ILE A 126 -13.39 9.95 -33.46
C ILE A 126 -13.39 10.26 -31.97
N VAL A 127 -13.82 9.29 -31.17
CA VAL A 127 -13.90 9.42 -29.71
C VAL A 127 -13.06 8.31 -29.10
N GLY A 128 -12.14 8.71 -28.22
CA GLY A 128 -11.40 7.82 -27.33
C GLY A 128 -11.91 8.01 -25.91
N THR A 129 -12.06 6.91 -25.17
CA THR A 129 -12.45 6.92 -23.76
C THR A 129 -11.47 6.10 -22.94
N LEU A 130 -11.14 6.59 -21.75
CA LEU A 130 -10.32 5.89 -20.76
C LEU A 130 -11.01 5.96 -19.40
N ASP A 131 -11.31 4.81 -18.81
CA ASP A 131 -11.82 4.74 -17.46
C ASP A 131 -10.65 4.78 -16.46
N VAL A 132 -10.77 5.63 -15.43
CA VAL A 132 -9.75 5.79 -14.39
C VAL A 132 -10.40 5.55 -13.03
N SER A 133 -9.84 4.61 -12.29
CA SER A 133 -10.26 4.25 -10.93
C SER A 133 -9.25 4.81 -9.92
N LEU A 134 -9.71 5.72 -9.06
CA LEU A 134 -8.93 6.35 -7.99
C LEU A 134 -8.98 5.51 -6.73
N VAL A 135 -7.82 5.01 -6.31
CA VAL A 135 -7.66 4.25 -5.06
C VAL A 135 -6.96 5.10 -4.00
N ALA A 136 -7.27 4.81 -2.73
CA ALA A 136 -6.66 5.51 -1.61
C ALA A 136 -5.15 5.28 -1.62
N ALA A 137 -4.39 6.33 -1.30
CA ALA A 137 -2.97 6.20 -1.04
C ALA A 137 -2.74 5.39 0.25
N GLU A 138 -1.51 4.92 0.43
CA GLU A 138 -1.13 4.17 1.64
C GLU A 138 -1.37 4.99 2.92
N ALA A 139 -1.74 4.31 4.00
CA ALA A 139 -2.00 4.95 5.28
C ALA A 139 -0.72 5.62 5.82
N ALA A 140 -0.69 6.96 5.80
CA ALA A 140 0.46 7.73 6.26
C ALA A 140 0.49 7.95 7.78
N THR A 141 -0.67 7.91 8.45
CA THR A 141 -0.76 8.15 9.90
C THR A 141 -1.77 7.22 10.57
N LEU A 142 -1.43 6.77 11.79
CA LEU A 142 -2.34 6.03 12.67
C LEU A 142 -2.85 6.99 13.76
N ARG A 143 -4.17 7.16 13.83
CA ARG A 143 -4.82 7.93 14.90
C ARG A 143 -5.46 6.99 15.91
N LEU A 144 -5.05 7.10 17.17
CA LEU A 144 -5.70 6.44 18.29
C LEU A 144 -6.88 7.31 18.74
N VAL A 145 -8.09 6.74 18.74
CA VAL A 145 -9.29 7.37 19.29
C VAL A 145 -9.56 6.68 20.62
N PRO A 146 -9.30 7.32 21.77
CA PRO A 146 -9.57 6.71 23.07
C PRO A 146 -11.07 6.52 23.26
N GLY A 147 -11.47 5.37 23.79
CA GLY A 147 -12.84 5.14 24.25
C GLY A 147 -13.14 5.91 25.54
N VAL A 148 -14.40 5.85 26.00
CA VAL A 148 -14.78 6.39 27.31
C VAL A 148 -14.10 5.54 28.39
N PRO A 149 -13.32 6.12 29.33
CA PRO A 149 -12.74 5.37 30.43
C PRO A 149 -13.82 4.71 31.28
N THR A 150 -13.69 3.40 31.52
CA THR A 150 -14.50 2.65 32.47
C THR A 150 -13.67 2.27 33.68
N GLU A 151 -14.29 2.27 34.86
CA GLU A 151 -13.66 1.77 36.07
C GLU A 151 -13.27 0.29 35.88
N ILE A 152 -12.10 -0.09 36.36
CA ILE A 152 -11.69 -1.50 36.37
C ILE A 152 -12.56 -2.23 37.39
N GLU A 153 -13.19 -3.34 36.98
CA GLU A 153 -13.90 -4.18 37.94
C GLU A 153 -12.92 -4.62 39.03
N ALA A 154 -13.20 -4.22 40.27
CA ALA A 154 -12.42 -4.68 41.40
C ALA A 154 -12.50 -6.20 41.44
N THR A 155 -11.35 -6.87 41.36
CA THR A 155 -11.31 -8.30 41.65
C THR A 155 -11.87 -8.48 43.05
N PRO A 156 -12.88 -9.36 43.26
CA PRO A 156 -13.42 -9.56 44.59
C PRO A 156 -12.25 -9.96 45.49
N THR A 157 -12.07 -9.21 46.59
CA THR A 157 -11.19 -9.65 47.67
C THR A 157 -11.69 -11.05 48.06
N PRO A 158 -10.83 -12.08 48.05
CA PRO A 158 -11.28 -13.43 48.42
C PRO A 158 -11.97 -13.35 49.78
N GLU A 159 -13.17 -13.92 49.89
CA GLU A 159 -13.82 -14.05 51.19
C GLU A 159 -12.83 -14.69 52.18
N PRO A 160 -12.76 -14.21 53.43
CA PRO A 160 -11.91 -14.84 54.43
C PRO A 160 -12.28 -16.32 54.49
N VAL A 161 -11.29 -17.18 54.20
CA VAL A 161 -11.44 -18.62 54.43
C VAL A 161 -11.88 -18.79 55.88
N PRO A 162 -12.99 -19.49 56.18
CA PRO A 162 -13.39 -19.72 57.56
C PRO A 162 -12.21 -20.35 58.30
N GLU A 163 -11.84 -19.76 59.43
CA GLU A 163 -10.83 -20.32 60.32
C GLU A 163 -11.20 -21.78 60.60
N PRO A 164 -10.25 -22.73 60.51
CA PRO A 164 -10.55 -24.12 60.81
C PRO A 164 -11.14 -24.20 62.22
N THR A 165 -12.36 -24.72 62.33
CA THR A 165 -12.95 -25.05 63.63
C THR A 165 -11.92 -25.86 64.42
N PRO A 166 -11.56 -25.47 65.66
CA PRO A 166 -10.58 -26.22 66.44
C PRO A 166 -11.04 -27.67 66.56
N ASP A 167 -10.16 -28.60 66.16
CA ASP A 167 -10.40 -30.03 66.28
C ASP A 167 -10.50 -30.40 67.78
N PRO A 168 -11.62 -30.95 68.26
CA PRO A 168 -11.74 -31.36 69.67
C PRO A 168 -10.70 -32.43 70.07
N ALA A 169 -10.06 -33.10 69.10
CA ALA A 169 -9.02 -34.09 69.34
C ALA A 169 -7.69 -33.50 69.88
N ASN A 170 -7.48 -32.18 69.82
CA ASN A 170 -6.26 -31.53 70.33
C ASN A 170 -6.46 -30.85 71.71
N THR A 171 -7.53 -31.21 72.43
CA THR A 171 -7.64 -30.84 73.84
C THR A 171 -6.52 -31.54 74.61
N PRO A 172 -5.59 -30.83 75.28
CA PRO A 172 -4.54 -31.47 76.06
C PRO A 172 -5.19 -32.38 77.10
N ILE A 173 -4.86 -33.68 77.05
CA ILE A 173 -5.17 -34.58 78.16
C ILE A 173 -4.36 -34.06 79.35
N PRO A 174 -4.97 -33.73 80.50
CA PRO A 174 -4.22 -33.25 81.66
C PRO A 174 -3.20 -34.32 82.06
N ASP A 175 -1.93 -33.91 82.20
CA ASP A 175 -0.86 -34.78 82.68
C ASP A 175 -1.24 -35.31 84.08
N PRO A 176 -1.38 -36.63 84.28
CA PRO A 176 -1.72 -37.19 85.59
C PRO A 176 -0.65 -36.93 86.66
N ASN A 177 0.54 -36.43 86.28
CA ASN A 177 1.61 -36.05 87.19
C ASN A 177 1.80 -34.54 87.32
N ALA A 178 0.87 -33.72 86.80
CA ALA A 178 0.93 -32.28 87.03
C ALA A 178 0.89 -32.01 88.55
N PRO A 179 1.84 -31.22 89.09
CA PRO A 179 1.78 -30.82 90.50
C PRO A 179 0.46 -30.10 90.78
N PRO A 180 -0.13 -30.23 91.98
CA PRO A 180 -1.38 -29.57 92.31
C PRO A 180 -1.30 -28.07 92.00
N ALA A 181 -2.29 -27.53 91.30
CA ALA A 181 -2.37 -26.10 91.03
C ALA A 181 -2.26 -25.32 92.36
N ASP A 182 -1.35 -24.34 92.40
CA ASP A 182 -1.16 -23.46 93.55
C ASP A 182 -2.49 -22.71 93.82
N PRO A 183 -3.11 -22.87 95.00
CA PRO A 183 -4.38 -22.23 95.33
C PRO A 183 -4.28 -20.71 95.45
N THR A 184 -3.10 -20.12 95.26
CA THR A 184 -2.84 -18.68 95.45
C THR A 184 -2.69 -17.89 94.15
N ALA A 185 -2.82 -18.52 92.97
CA ALA A 185 -2.72 -17.78 91.71
C ALA A 185 -3.95 -16.87 91.48
N PRO A 186 -3.79 -15.54 91.35
CA PRO A 186 -4.92 -14.65 91.07
C PRO A 186 -5.46 -14.89 89.66
N ALA A 187 -6.79 -15.00 89.56
CA ALA A 187 -7.49 -15.08 88.27
C ALA A 187 -7.22 -13.81 87.46
N VAL A 188 -6.58 -13.98 86.30
CA VAL A 188 -6.41 -12.89 85.32
C VAL A 188 -7.78 -12.62 84.70
N LEU A 189 -8.29 -11.40 84.92
CA LEU A 189 -9.46 -10.84 84.25
C LEU A 189 -9.19 -10.56 82.76
#